data_AF-A0A7K2L4J0-F1
#
_entry.id   AF-A0A7K2L4J0-F1
#
_cell.length_a   1.000
_cell.length_b   1.000
_cell.length_c   1.000
_cell.angle_alpha   90.00
_cell.angle_beta   90.00
_cell.angle_gamma   90.00
#
_symmetry.space_group_name_H-M   'P 1'
#
loop_
_entity.id
_entity.type
_entity.pdbx_description
1 polymer ?
#
loop_
_entity_poly.entity_id
_entity_poly.type
_entity_poly.pdbx_seq_one_letter_code
_entity_poly.pdbx_strand_id
1 'polypeptide(L)'
;ALPDPAHRVNNGTPRPLTVHQDLLDQHPELVTRFLAVLLRAADWAADEPDEVARILGAETGAGAEGVAGAYRPGTHRTLHPDLSETRLDLLARQEEALRGHGFLPEAVDVRAWADPEPLRQARLRAAAAPERPSPQPLP
;
A
#
# COMPACT_ATOMS: atom_id res chain seq x y z
N ALA A 1 20.60 -5.18 6.71
CA ALA A 1 19.87 -3.90 6.54
C ALA A 1 19.59 -3.30 7.91
N LEU A 2 19.57 -1.97 8.03
CA LEU A 2 19.30 -1.29 9.30
C LEU A 2 17.84 -1.56 9.78
N PRO A 3 17.62 -1.71 11.10
CA PRO A 3 16.32 -2.08 11.66
C PRO A 3 15.29 -0.94 11.57
N ASP A 4 15.71 0.31 11.77
CA ASP A 4 14.81 1.47 11.72
C ASP A 4 14.27 1.70 10.29
N PRO A 5 12.94 1.67 10.08
CA PRO A 5 12.30 2.01 8.81
C PRO A 5 12.66 3.37 8.22
N ALA A 6 13.03 4.34 9.04
CA ALA A 6 13.42 5.68 8.61
C ALA A 6 14.59 5.67 7.62
N HIS A 7 15.53 4.73 7.76
CA HIS A 7 16.66 4.61 6.84
C HIS A 7 16.27 4.13 5.44
N ARG A 8 14.99 3.75 5.24
CA ARG A 8 14.46 3.37 3.93
C ARG A 8 13.69 4.49 3.24
N VAL A 9 13.47 5.63 3.90
CA VAL A 9 12.78 6.76 3.28
C VAL A 9 13.61 7.25 2.09
N ASN A 10 12.99 7.28 0.92
CA ASN A 10 13.57 7.71 -0.34
C ASN A 10 12.44 8.08 -1.31
N ASN A 11 12.76 8.51 -2.54
CA ASN A 11 11.74 8.93 -3.52
C ASN A 11 10.63 7.89 -3.80
N GLY A 12 10.93 6.59 -3.64
CA GLY A 12 9.98 5.50 -3.83
C GLY A 12 9.45 4.85 -2.54
N THR A 13 9.74 5.40 -1.35
CA THR A 13 9.30 4.82 -0.07
C THR A 13 9.13 5.92 1.00
N PRO A 14 7.98 6.03 1.68
CA PRO A 14 6.79 5.17 1.55
C PRO A 14 6.03 5.34 0.22
N ARG A 15 5.14 4.40 -0.09
CA ARG A 15 4.30 4.40 -1.29
C ARG A 15 2.86 4.73 -0.91
N PRO A 16 2.40 5.98 -1.06
CA PRO A 16 1.02 6.33 -0.76
C PRO A 16 0.07 5.74 -1.81
N LEU A 17 -1.12 5.36 -1.38
CA LEU A 17 -2.26 5.16 -2.29
C LEU A 17 -2.97 6.51 -2.41
N THR A 18 -2.98 7.08 -3.61
CA THR A 18 -3.60 8.37 -3.88
C THR A 18 -4.83 8.20 -4.75
N VAL A 19 -5.78 9.12 -4.59
CA VAL A 19 -7.01 9.20 -5.37
C VAL A 19 -7.31 10.65 -5.66
N HIS A 20 -7.98 10.93 -6.78
CA HIS A 20 -8.42 12.28 -7.11
C HIS A 20 -9.53 12.74 -6.16
N GLN A 21 -9.51 13.99 -5.71
CA GLN A 21 -10.51 14.56 -4.79
C GLN A 21 -11.93 14.42 -5.35
N ASP A 22 -12.16 14.79 -6.61
CA ASP A 22 -13.50 14.65 -7.23
C ASP A 22 -14.04 13.21 -7.20
N LEU A 23 -13.18 12.20 -7.37
CA LEU A 23 -13.61 10.81 -7.29
C LEU A 23 -13.98 10.42 -5.86
N LEU A 24 -13.23 10.92 -4.89
CA LEU A 24 -13.50 10.72 -3.48
C LEU A 24 -14.80 11.41 -3.05
N ASP A 25 -15.07 12.62 -3.54
CA ASP A 25 -16.26 13.40 -3.19
C ASP A 25 -17.53 12.86 -3.89
N GLN A 26 -17.43 12.52 -5.18
CA GLN A 26 -18.58 12.16 -6.00
C GLN A 26 -18.88 10.66 -5.99
N HIS A 27 -17.86 9.82 -5.78
CA HIS A 27 -17.98 8.37 -5.80
C HIS A 27 -17.18 7.67 -4.67
N PRO A 28 -17.36 8.07 -3.40
CA PRO A 28 -16.63 7.49 -2.26
C PRO A 28 -16.82 5.96 -2.12
N GLU A 29 -17.94 5.44 -2.60
CA GLU A 29 -18.26 4.01 -2.60
C GLU A 29 -17.34 3.21 -3.53
N LEU A 30 -16.86 3.80 -4.63
CA LEU A 30 -15.91 3.16 -5.54
C LEU A 30 -14.54 3.03 -4.89
N VAL A 31 -14.08 4.10 -4.23
CA VAL A 31 -12.82 4.11 -3.46
C VAL A 31 -12.89 3.07 -2.33
N THR A 32 -13.98 3.07 -1.58
CA THR A 32 -14.25 2.09 -0.51
C THR A 32 -14.24 0.65 -1.04
N ARG A 33 -14.88 0.40 -2.19
CA ARG A 33 -14.93 -0.94 -2.80
C ARG A 33 -13.55 -1.39 -3.26
N PHE A 34 -12.77 -0.49 -3.87
CA PHE A 34 -11.40 -0.77 -4.27
C PHE A 34 -10.53 -1.14 -3.06
N LEU A 35 -10.53 -0.32 -2.01
CA LEU A 35 -9.79 -0.58 -0.79
C LEU A 35 -10.23 -1.90 -0.12
N ALA A 36 -11.52 -2.24 -0.15
CA ALA A 36 -12.00 -3.51 0.39
C ALA A 36 -11.49 -4.72 -0.42
N VAL A 37 -11.32 -4.59 -1.75
CA VAL A 37 -10.66 -5.63 -2.56
C VAL A 37 -9.18 -5.73 -2.18
N LEU A 38 -8.50 -4.60 -2.03
CA LEU A 38 -7.09 -4.56 -1.66
C LEU A 38 -6.82 -5.20 -0.29
N LEU A 39 -7.65 -4.92 0.72
CA LEU A 39 -7.54 -5.55 2.04
C LEU A 39 -7.68 -7.07 1.96
N ARG A 40 -8.67 -7.58 1.22
CA ARG A 40 -8.83 -9.03 1.02
C ARG A 40 -7.67 -9.66 0.25
N ALA A 41 -7.12 -8.96 -0.72
CA ALA A 41 -5.94 -9.42 -1.44
C ALA A 41 -4.71 -9.48 -0.52
N ALA A 42 -4.56 -8.52 0.40
CA ALA A 42 -3.52 -8.53 1.41
C ALA A 42 -3.70 -9.66 2.44
N ASP A 43 -4.94 -9.99 2.82
CA ASP A 43 -5.25 -11.16 3.66
C ASP A 43 -4.84 -12.46 2.95
N TRP A 44 -5.30 -12.65 1.71
CA TRP A 44 -4.95 -13.82 0.89
C TRP A 44 -3.43 -13.96 0.70
N ALA A 45 -2.73 -12.86 0.41
CA ALA A 45 -1.29 -12.87 0.20
C ALA A 45 -0.50 -13.34 1.44
N ALA A 46 -1.01 -13.11 2.65
CA ALA A 46 -0.33 -13.48 3.88
C ALA A 46 -0.13 -15.00 4.03
N ASP A 47 -0.99 -15.79 3.39
CA ASP A 47 -1.00 -17.25 3.42
C ASP A 47 -0.52 -17.90 2.10
N GLU A 48 -0.25 -17.10 1.07
CA GLU A 48 0.05 -17.58 -0.30
C GLU A 48 1.40 -17.05 -0.83
N PRO A 49 2.53 -17.30 -0.11
CA PRO A 49 3.83 -16.69 -0.43
C PRO A 49 4.38 -17.08 -1.81
N ASP A 50 4.18 -18.33 -2.24
CA ASP A 50 4.69 -18.84 -3.52
C ASP A 50 3.95 -18.20 -4.70
N GLU A 51 2.64 -18.05 -4.57
CA GLU A 51 1.81 -17.42 -5.60
C GLU A 51 2.10 -15.91 -5.71
N VAL A 52 2.29 -15.24 -4.57
CA VAL A 52 2.75 -13.84 -4.55
C VAL A 52 4.10 -13.70 -5.25
N ALA A 53 5.06 -14.60 -4.99
CA ALA A 53 6.35 -14.58 -5.66
C ALA A 53 6.23 -14.81 -7.18
N ARG A 54 5.35 -15.72 -7.60
CA ARG A 54 5.05 -15.98 -9.01
C ARG A 54 4.47 -14.74 -9.70
N ILE A 55 3.47 -14.09 -9.09
CA ILE A 55 2.83 -12.87 -9.59
C ILE A 55 3.87 -11.75 -9.73
N LEU A 56 4.64 -11.48 -8.68
CA LEU A 56 5.67 -10.42 -8.70
C LEU A 56 6.75 -10.68 -9.76
N GLY A 57 7.12 -11.95 -9.99
CA GLY A 57 8.09 -12.30 -11.02
C GLY A 57 7.57 -12.03 -12.42
N ALA A 58 6.30 -12.37 -12.68
CA ALA A 58 5.65 -12.07 -13.95
C ALA A 58 5.51 -10.55 -14.19
N GLU A 59 5.15 -9.77 -13.17
CA GLU A 59 4.94 -8.33 -13.29
C GLU A 59 6.22 -7.51 -13.47
N THR A 60 7.31 -7.92 -12.79
CA THR A 60 8.57 -7.16 -12.82
C THR A 60 9.49 -7.59 -13.96
N GLY A 61 9.17 -8.69 -14.66
CA GLY A 61 10.09 -9.36 -15.58
C GLY A 61 11.34 -9.93 -14.91
N ALA A 62 11.40 -9.88 -13.57
CA ALA A 62 12.48 -10.44 -12.79
C ALA A 62 12.15 -11.91 -12.51
N GLY A 63 13.07 -12.83 -12.84
CA GLY A 63 12.93 -14.23 -12.43
C GLY A 63 12.83 -14.36 -10.91
N ALA A 64 12.51 -15.56 -10.41
CA ALA A 64 12.31 -15.81 -8.97
C ALA A 64 13.44 -15.26 -8.08
N GLU A 65 14.69 -15.29 -8.55
CA GLU A 65 15.85 -14.70 -7.85
C GLU A 65 15.81 -13.17 -7.75
N GLY A 66 15.31 -12.47 -8.78
CA GLY A 66 15.17 -11.01 -8.76
C GLY A 66 14.03 -10.54 -7.85
N VAL A 67 12.95 -11.32 -7.75
CA VAL A 67 11.89 -11.09 -6.76
C VAL A 67 12.43 -11.33 -5.35
N ALA A 68 13.15 -12.43 -5.12
CA ALA A 68 13.75 -12.74 -3.82
C ALA A 68 14.82 -11.71 -3.38
N GLY A 69 15.52 -11.08 -4.33
CA GLY A 69 16.48 -10.01 -4.06
C GLY A 69 15.82 -8.66 -3.78
N ALA A 70 14.69 -8.35 -4.43
CA ALA A 70 13.98 -7.08 -4.29
C ALA A 70 13.03 -7.05 -3.08
N TYR A 71 12.44 -8.18 -2.72
CA TYR A 71 11.45 -8.31 -1.66
C TYR A 71 12.00 -9.16 -0.51
N ARG A 72 11.87 -8.65 0.71
CA ARG A 72 12.36 -9.38 1.89
C ARG A 72 11.48 -10.61 2.16
N PRO A 73 12.05 -11.67 2.75
CA PRO A 73 11.24 -12.73 3.36
C PRO A 73 10.16 -12.11 4.26
N GLY A 74 8.90 -12.48 4.03
CA GLY A 74 7.75 -11.94 4.76
C GLY A 74 7.06 -10.73 4.13
N THR A 75 7.51 -10.19 2.99
CA THR A 75 6.83 -9.05 2.31
C THR A 75 5.35 -9.33 2.02
N HIS A 76 5.00 -10.57 1.69
CA HIS A 76 3.62 -11.02 1.46
C HIS A 76 2.70 -10.75 2.67
N ARG A 77 3.23 -10.63 3.88
CA ARG A 77 2.50 -10.31 5.12
C ARG A 77 2.41 -8.82 5.43
N THR A 78 3.05 -7.97 4.63
CA THR A 78 3.14 -6.51 4.87
C THR A 78 2.36 -5.68 3.86
N LEU A 79 1.50 -6.32 3.06
CA LEU A 79 0.76 -5.68 1.97
C LEU A 79 -0.49 -4.92 2.43
N HIS A 80 -0.88 -5.03 3.70
CA HIS A 80 -2.01 -4.30 4.26
C HIS A 80 -1.75 -2.78 4.27
N PRO A 81 -2.60 -1.96 3.62
CA PRO A 81 -2.55 -0.52 3.75
C PRO A 81 -3.05 -0.08 5.14
N ASP A 82 -2.34 0.87 5.73
CA ASP A 82 -2.76 1.55 6.95
C ASP A 82 -2.29 3.00 6.95
N LEU A 83 -2.92 3.79 7.81
CA LEU A 83 -2.58 5.18 8.11
C LEU A 83 -2.07 5.28 9.56
N SER A 84 -1.27 4.30 10.00
CA SER A 84 -0.65 4.38 11.32
C SER A 84 0.25 5.62 11.43
N GLU A 85 0.36 6.18 12.63
CA GLU A 85 1.23 7.34 12.88
C GLU A 85 2.66 7.09 12.39
N THR A 86 3.18 5.87 12.57
CA THR A 86 4.51 5.50 12.05
C THR A 86 4.59 5.66 10.53
N ARG A 87 3.59 5.25 9.74
CA ARG A 87 3.63 5.41 8.29
C ARG A 87 3.44 6.86 7.86
N LEU A 88 2.57 7.61 8.55
CA LEU A 88 2.37 9.03 8.32
C LEU A 88 3.65 9.84 8.63
N ASP A 89 4.36 9.50 9.71
CA ASP A 89 5.66 10.09 10.05
C ASP A 89 6.73 9.82 8.99
N LEU A 90 6.78 8.59 8.45
CA LEU A 90 7.73 8.27 7.38
C LEU A 90 7.44 9.05 6.10
N LEU A 91 6.15 9.28 5.79
CA LEU A 91 5.74 10.09 4.64
C LEU A 91 6.03 11.58 4.87
N ALA A 92 5.82 12.09 6.08
CA ALA A 92 6.19 13.44 6.47
C ALA A 92 7.71 13.68 6.38
N ARG A 93 8.54 12.69 6.75
CA ARG A 93 10.00 12.77 6.55
C ARG A 93 10.40 12.81 5.08
N GLN A 94 9.67 12.09 4.23
CA GLN A 94 9.90 12.12 2.78
C GLN A 94 9.56 13.51 2.22
N GLU A 95 8.42 14.07 2.61
CA GLU A 95 8.01 15.45 2.29
C GLU A 95 9.07 16.46 2.72
N GLU A 96 9.54 16.39 3.98
CA GLU A 96 10.51 17.33 4.52
C GLU A 96 11.82 17.29 3.75
N ALA A 97 12.28 16.08 3.39
CA ALA A 97 13.45 15.91 2.56
C ALA A 97 13.26 16.52 1.16
N LEU A 98 12.13 16.28 0.51
CA LEU A 98 11.83 16.84 -0.82
C LEU A 98 11.79 18.37 -0.79
N ARG A 99 11.12 18.94 0.22
CA ARG A 99 11.06 20.39 0.43
C ARG A 99 12.44 20.98 0.75
N GLY A 100 13.22 20.32 1.61
CA GLY A 100 14.58 20.74 1.96
C GLY A 100 15.54 20.79 0.76
N HIS A 101 15.29 19.97 -0.26
CA HIS A 101 16.04 19.97 -1.53
C HIS A 101 15.39 20.86 -2.62
N GLY A 102 14.32 21.59 -2.30
CA GLY A 102 13.66 22.51 -3.23
C GLY A 102 12.77 21.85 -4.29
N PHE A 103 12.41 20.57 -4.12
CA PHE A 103 11.47 19.88 -5.03
C PHE A 103 10.01 20.24 -4.76
N LEU A 104 9.69 20.70 -3.54
CA LEU A 104 8.37 21.18 -3.17
C LEU A 104 8.43 22.69 -2.88
N PRO A 105 7.57 23.50 -3.52
CA PRO A 105 7.56 24.94 -3.29
C PRO A 105 7.01 25.30 -1.90
N GLU A 106 6.14 24.46 -1.35
CA GLU A 106 5.43 24.67 -0.09
C GLU A 106 5.38 23.37 0.72
N ALA A 107 5.12 23.49 2.02
CA ALA A 107 4.95 22.34 2.89
C ALA A 107 3.60 21.64 2.62
N VAL A 108 3.62 20.31 2.61
CA VAL A 108 2.39 19.51 2.57
C VAL A 108 2.09 18.97 3.96
N ASP A 109 0.94 19.33 4.52
CA ASP A 109 0.44 18.70 5.75
C ASP A 109 -0.06 17.28 5.43
N VAL A 110 0.83 16.30 5.61
CA VAL A 110 0.56 14.88 5.34
C VAL A 110 -0.64 14.36 6.12
N ARG A 111 -0.88 14.87 7.33
CA ARG A 111 -1.98 14.40 8.18
C ARG A 111 -3.30 15.00 7.75
N ALA A 112 -3.31 16.28 7.37
CA ALA A 112 -4.49 16.91 6.79
C ALA A 112 -4.81 16.36 5.39
N TRP A 113 -3.79 15.92 4.64
CA TRP A 113 -3.95 15.33 3.32
C TRP A 113 -4.50 13.90 3.35
N ALA A 114 -4.20 13.13 4.40
CA ALA A 114 -4.68 11.76 4.53
C ALA A 114 -6.16 11.71 4.92
N ASP A 115 -6.99 11.01 4.13
CA ASP A 115 -8.38 10.72 4.48
C ASP A 115 -8.54 9.30 5.06
N PRO A 116 -8.86 9.16 6.37
CA PRO A 116 -9.05 7.85 6.99
C PRO A 116 -10.40 7.19 6.70
N GLU A 117 -11.41 7.93 6.24
CA GLU A 117 -12.78 7.45 6.14
C GLU A 117 -12.96 6.32 5.11
N PRO A 118 -12.40 6.40 3.88
CA PRO A 118 -12.51 5.31 2.90
C PRO A 118 -11.93 3.99 3.39
N LEU A 119 -10.79 4.05 4.11
CA LEU A 119 -10.15 2.86 4.65
C LEU A 119 -10.96 2.26 5.81
N ARG A 120 -11.55 3.10 6.67
CA ARG A 120 -12.45 2.66 7.74
C ARG A 120 -13.67 1.93 7.15
N GLN A 121 -14.31 2.51 6.15
CA GLN A 121 -15.47 1.91 5.47
C GLN A 121 -15.10 0.61 4.75
N ALA A 122 -13.92 0.56 4.14
CA ALA A 122 -13.42 -0.63 3.46
C ALA A 122 -13.24 -1.81 4.43
N ARG A 123 -12.72 -1.56 5.64
CA ARG A 123 -12.59 -2.58 6.69
C ARG A 123 -13.94 -3.13 7.14
N LEU A 124 -14.92 -2.25 7.36
CA LEU A 124 -16.29 -2.67 7.70
C LEU A 124 -16.90 -3.54 6.59
N ARG A 125 -16.72 -3.12 5.33
CA ARG A 125 -17.20 -3.87 4.17
C ARG A 125 -16.50 -5.22 4.01
N ALA A 126 -15.19 -5.28 4.24
CA ALA A 126 -14.43 -6.53 4.16
C ALA A 126 -14.89 -7.54 5.23
N ALA A 127 -15.15 -7.08 6.46
CA ALA A 127 -15.65 -7.92 7.54
C ALA A 127 -17.09 -8.43 7.31
N ALA A 128 -17.91 -7.67 6.59
CA ALA A 128 -19.31 -8.02 6.32
C ALA A 128 -19.51 -8.93 5.09
N ALA A 129 -18.50 -9.09 4.23
CA ALA A 129 -18.62 -9.90 3.02
C ALA A 129 -18.39 -11.38 3.35
N PRO A 130 -19.25 -12.31 2.86
CA PRO A 130 -18.95 -13.74 2.97
C PRO A 130 -17.68 -14.08 2.18
N GLU A 131 -16.91 -15.05 2.68
CA GLU A 131 -15.74 -15.60 1.98
C GLU A 131 -16.14 -15.96 0.55
N ARG A 132 -15.56 -15.26 -0.44
CA ARG A 132 -15.65 -15.69 -1.83
C ARG A 132 -14.53 -16.69 -2.09
N PRO A 133 -14.78 -17.74 -2.88
CA PRO A 133 -13.76 -18.74 -3.20
C PRO A 133 -12.53 -18.06 -3.80
N SER A 134 -11.36 -18.62 -3.47
CA SER A 134 -10.05 -18.15 -3.92
C SER A 134 -10.06 -17.86 -5.43
N PRO A 135 -9.38 -16.80 -5.89
CA PRO A 135 -9.24 -16.53 -7.31
C PRO A 135 -8.66 -17.76 -7.98
N GLN A 136 -9.35 -18.30 -8.99
CA GLN A 136 -8.76 -19.37 -9.80
C GLN A 136 -7.52 -18.82 -10.51
N PRO A 137 -6.41 -19.59 -10.57
CA PRO A 137 -5.23 -19.15 -11.30
C PRO A 137 -5.60 -18.85 -12.75
N LEU A 138 -5.17 -17.67 -13.23
CA LEU A 138 -5.30 -17.31 -14.63
C LEU A 138 -4.52 -18.34 -15.49
N PRO A 139 -5.09 -18.81 -16.61
CA PRO A 139 -4.50 -19.84 -17.46
C PRO A 139 -3.17 -19.43 -18.10
#